data_AF-A0AAN7EV13-F1
#
_entry.id   AF-A0AAN7EV13-F1
#
_cell.length_a   1.000
_cell.length_b   1.000
_cell.length_c   1.000
_cell.angle_alpha   90.00
_cell.angle_beta   90.00
_cell.angle_gamma   90.00
#
_symmetry.space_group_name_H-M   'P 1'
#
loop_
_entity.id
_entity.type
_entity.pdbx_description
1 polymer ?
#
loop_
_entity_poly.entity_id
_entity_poly.type
_entity_poly.pdbx_seq_one_letter_code
_entity_poly.pdbx_strand_id
1 'polypeptide(L)'
;MIDTERRRVLYAEAGKDFVDFLFYILALPIGTFIPLFNQEMVGSLGNIYDSIANVSTTYLRPNVNKESLLKPMAYFSGGTGLPLHLPNVESSRKLYRCCQRVSEFNTNCVCGRSMVEETKYVGTPSANNPYSSVGDYVKGKVTYMVTDDLAVKPLSTVSILTLLNKFNIKEIGALEEKVVDLGMDEVVKLLKASLLTKSIITDVFLSVLKEEVDFSKKGKEEDD
;
A
#
# COMPACT_ATOMS: atom_id res chain seq x y z
N MET A 1 -5.11 -7.23 -18.00
CA MET A 1 -6.20 -8.05 -18.57
C MET A 1 -7.54 -7.35 -18.38
N ILE A 2 -8.20 -7.02 -19.47
CA ILE A 2 -9.45 -6.25 -19.54
C ILE A 2 -10.55 -7.17 -20.05
N ASP A 3 -11.72 -7.13 -19.41
CA ASP A 3 -12.97 -7.66 -19.94
C ASP A 3 -13.63 -6.55 -20.76
N THR A 4 -13.65 -6.70 -22.08
CA THR A 4 -14.12 -5.67 -23.02
C THR A 4 -15.64 -5.55 -23.02
N GLU A 5 -16.36 -6.65 -22.76
CA GLU A 5 -17.83 -6.65 -22.70
C GLU A 5 -18.32 -5.84 -21.51
N ARG A 6 -17.69 -6.03 -20.35
CA ARG A 6 -18.04 -5.32 -19.10
C ARG A 6 -17.21 -4.07 -18.86
N ARG A 7 -16.31 -3.74 -19.79
CA ARG A 7 -15.41 -2.58 -19.76
C ARG A 7 -14.70 -2.40 -18.42
N ARG A 8 -14.11 -3.48 -17.91
CA ARG A 8 -13.45 -3.49 -16.60
C ARG A 8 -12.11 -4.19 -16.65
N VAL A 9 -11.21 -3.77 -15.77
CA VAL A 9 -9.99 -4.53 -15.51
C VAL A 9 -10.34 -5.72 -14.63
N LEU A 10 -9.77 -6.88 -14.96
CA LEU A 10 -9.84 -8.07 -14.12
C LEU A 10 -8.63 -8.12 -13.19
N TYR A 11 -7.45 -7.96 -13.79
CA TYR A 11 -6.19 -7.87 -13.09
C TYR A 11 -5.11 -7.20 -13.96
N ALA A 12 -4.10 -6.65 -13.30
CA ALA A 12 -2.83 -6.26 -13.86
C ALA A 12 -1.76 -7.31 -13.53
N GLU A 13 -0.87 -7.54 -14.47
CA GLU A 13 0.38 -8.24 -14.25
C GLU A 13 1.42 -7.23 -13.75
N ALA A 14 2.07 -7.51 -12.63
CA ALA A 14 3.01 -6.59 -12.01
C ALA A 14 4.27 -7.27 -11.49
N GLY A 15 5.41 -6.57 -11.64
CA GLY A 15 6.67 -6.96 -11.03
C GLY A 15 6.78 -6.53 -9.57
N LYS A 16 7.92 -6.90 -8.96
CA LYS A 16 8.26 -6.58 -7.58
C LYS A 16 8.09 -5.10 -7.24
N ASP A 17 8.57 -4.18 -8.08
CA ASP A 17 8.65 -2.76 -7.71
C ASP A 17 7.26 -2.14 -7.45
N PHE A 18 6.27 -2.52 -8.25
CA PHE A 18 4.90 -2.07 -8.04
C PHE A 18 4.24 -2.71 -6.80
N VAL A 19 4.48 -4.01 -6.58
CA VAL A 19 3.96 -4.70 -5.38
C VAL A 19 4.57 -4.13 -4.11
N ASP A 20 5.87 -3.86 -4.13
CA ASP A 20 6.57 -3.26 -3.02
C ASP A 20 6.07 -1.84 -2.74
N PHE A 21 5.76 -1.08 -3.78
CA PHE A 21 5.06 0.21 -3.65
C PHE A 21 3.70 0.04 -2.95
N LEU A 22 2.87 -0.91 -3.37
CA LEU A 22 1.57 -1.15 -2.72
C LEU A 22 1.72 -1.53 -1.24
N PHE A 23 2.67 -2.39 -0.91
CA PHE A 23 2.94 -2.78 0.48
C PHE A 23 3.51 -1.61 1.29
N TYR A 24 4.31 -0.74 0.66
CA TYR A 24 4.83 0.47 1.29
C TYR A 24 3.73 1.45 1.70
N ILE A 25 2.60 1.52 0.98
CA ILE A 25 1.44 2.35 1.39
C ILE A 25 1.00 1.98 2.81
N LEU A 26 1.04 0.70 3.17
CA LEU A 26 0.67 0.23 4.51
C LEU A 26 1.76 0.47 5.56
N ALA A 27 3.01 0.70 5.14
CA ALA A 27 4.05 1.13 6.05
C ALA A 27 3.85 2.58 6.54
N LEU A 28 3.09 3.39 5.80
CA LEU A 28 2.72 4.75 6.20
C LEU A 28 1.73 4.72 7.38
N PRO A 29 1.56 5.83 8.13
CA PRO A 29 0.69 5.87 9.30
C PRO A 29 -0.74 5.43 9.03
N ILE A 30 -1.21 5.55 7.78
CA ILE A 30 -2.53 5.06 7.36
C ILE A 30 -2.74 3.56 7.61
N GLY A 31 -1.68 2.74 7.48
CA GLY A 31 -1.74 1.31 7.73
C GLY A 31 -2.06 0.96 9.19
N THR A 32 -1.75 1.85 10.15
CA THR A 32 -2.07 1.65 11.58
C THR A 32 -3.57 1.59 11.86
N PHE A 33 -4.37 2.24 10.99
CA PHE A 33 -5.81 2.35 11.17
C PHE A 33 -6.56 1.19 10.52
N ILE A 34 -5.96 0.47 9.58
CA ILE A 34 -6.65 -0.61 8.85
C ILE A 34 -7.21 -1.68 9.78
N PRO A 35 -6.46 -2.18 10.79
CA PRO A 35 -7.01 -3.17 11.73
C PRO A 35 -8.17 -2.66 12.60
N LEU A 36 -8.36 -1.33 12.71
CA LEU A 36 -9.47 -0.74 13.46
C LEU A 36 -10.76 -0.72 12.65
N PHE A 37 -10.66 -0.77 11.33
CA PHE A 37 -11.82 -0.84 10.46
C PHE A 37 -12.23 -2.31 10.32
N ASN A 38 -13.27 -2.72 11.05
CA ASN A 38 -13.83 -4.08 11.04
C ASN A 38 -14.52 -4.40 9.70
N GLN A 39 -13.75 -4.54 8.61
CA GLN A 39 -14.18 -4.73 7.21
C GLN A 39 -15.01 -3.60 6.57
N GLU A 40 -15.43 -2.59 7.32
CA GLU A 40 -16.12 -1.38 6.81
C GLU A 40 -15.18 -0.34 6.20
N MET A 41 -13.95 -0.71 5.86
CA MET A 41 -13.01 0.21 5.25
C MET A 41 -13.50 0.61 3.85
N VAL A 42 -13.70 1.91 3.64
CA VAL A 42 -13.96 2.48 2.33
C VAL A 42 -12.68 2.39 1.49
N GLY A 43 -12.81 2.00 0.22
CA GLY A 43 -11.68 1.81 -0.69
C GLY A 43 -11.15 0.37 -0.73
N SER A 44 -9.85 0.23 -0.97
CA SER A 44 -9.16 -1.05 -1.21
C SER A 44 -7.89 -1.28 -0.40
N LEU A 45 -7.48 -0.35 0.47
CA LEU A 45 -6.30 -0.56 1.31
C LEU A 45 -6.42 -1.80 2.21
N GLY A 46 -7.64 -2.13 2.65
CA GLY A 46 -7.92 -3.38 3.36
C GLY A 46 -7.57 -4.63 2.54
N ASN A 47 -7.76 -4.60 1.22
CA ASN A 47 -7.39 -5.71 0.35
C ASN A 47 -5.86 -5.86 0.24
N ILE A 48 -5.11 -4.76 0.25
CA ILE A 48 -3.64 -4.80 0.32
C ILE A 48 -3.22 -5.44 1.64
N TYR A 49 -3.86 -5.05 2.75
CA TYR A 49 -3.60 -5.61 4.07
C TYR A 49 -3.86 -7.12 4.12
N ASP A 50 -5.01 -7.55 3.61
CA ASP A 50 -5.38 -8.97 3.51
C ASP A 50 -4.42 -9.73 2.59
N SER A 51 -3.92 -9.09 1.55
CA SER A 51 -2.92 -9.69 0.65
C SER A 51 -1.61 -9.95 1.38
N ILE A 52 -1.12 -9.00 2.16
CA ILE A 52 0.05 -9.20 3.03
C ILE A 52 -0.27 -10.32 4.03
N ALA A 53 -1.42 -10.27 4.70
CA ALA A 53 -1.83 -11.25 5.71
C ALA A 53 -1.96 -12.69 5.16
N ASN A 54 -2.24 -12.86 3.87
CA ASN A 54 -2.41 -14.18 3.26
C ASN A 54 -1.25 -14.62 2.35
N VAL A 55 -0.32 -13.72 2.00
CA VAL A 55 0.82 -14.10 1.14
C VAL A 55 1.71 -15.12 1.85
N SER A 56 2.11 -16.17 1.12
CA SER A 56 3.04 -17.17 1.63
C SER A 56 4.44 -16.56 1.78
N THR A 57 5.15 -16.95 2.84
CA THR A 57 6.53 -16.52 3.11
C THR A 57 7.50 -16.93 1.99
N THR A 58 7.13 -17.90 1.16
CA THR A 58 7.92 -18.30 -0.03
C THR A 58 8.03 -17.20 -1.08
N TYR A 59 7.12 -16.23 -1.11
CA TYR A 59 7.14 -15.08 -2.02
C TYR A 59 7.71 -13.82 -1.39
N LEU A 60 7.84 -13.81 -0.06
CA LEU A 60 8.52 -12.77 0.69
C LEU A 60 10.03 -12.99 0.68
N ARG A 61 10.80 -11.93 0.93
CA ARG A 61 12.22 -12.08 1.22
C ARG A 61 12.43 -12.67 2.62
N PRO A 62 13.51 -13.45 2.84
CA PRO A 62 13.75 -14.15 4.11
C PRO A 62 13.77 -13.25 5.36
N ASN A 63 14.16 -11.98 5.22
CA ASN A 63 14.28 -11.03 6.32
C ASN A 63 13.05 -10.13 6.50
N VAL A 64 11.97 -10.38 5.75
CA VAL A 64 10.75 -9.59 5.82
C VAL A 64 9.83 -10.21 6.85
N ASN A 65 9.65 -9.50 7.96
CA ASN A 65 8.70 -9.86 9.00
C ASN A 65 7.29 -9.38 8.58
N LYS A 66 6.35 -10.32 8.50
CA LYS A 66 4.99 -10.04 8.02
C LYS A 66 4.19 -9.20 9.00
N GLU A 67 4.38 -9.45 10.28
CA GLU A 67 3.75 -8.73 11.38
C GLU A 67 4.17 -7.26 11.38
N SER A 68 5.42 -6.96 11.00
CA SER A 68 5.93 -5.58 10.87
C SER A 68 5.26 -4.79 9.75
N LEU A 69 4.78 -5.47 8.69
CA LEU A 69 4.04 -4.85 7.59
C LEU A 69 2.57 -4.62 7.94
N LEU A 70 1.97 -5.53 8.72
CA LEU A 70 0.58 -5.43 9.16
C LEU A 70 0.42 -4.50 10.36
N LYS A 71 1.49 -4.29 11.13
CA LYS A 71 1.52 -3.42 12.30
C LYS A 71 2.65 -2.39 12.13
N PRO A 72 2.49 -1.42 11.21
CA PRO A 72 3.46 -0.35 11.04
C PRO A 72 3.53 0.48 12.33
N MET A 73 4.71 0.68 12.91
CA MET A 73 4.85 1.51 14.09
C MET A 73 5.04 2.97 13.68
N ALA A 74 4.16 3.86 14.15
CA ALA A 74 4.32 5.30 13.99
C ALA A 74 5.01 5.87 15.23
N TYR A 75 6.16 6.51 15.04
CA TYR A 75 6.92 7.17 16.11
C TYR A 75 6.61 8.66 16.15
N PHE A 76 6.31 9.19 17.33
CA PHE A 76 6.05 10.60 17.55
C PHE A 76 7.13 11.21 18.45
N SER A 77 7.59 12.41 18.11
CA SER A 77 8.46 13.19 18.98
C SER A 77 7.64 13.67 20.18
N GLY A 78 8.04 13.25 21.39
CA GLY A 78 7.40 13.66 22.63
C GLY A 78 7.61 15.15 22.89
N GLY A 79 6.70 15.99 22.40
CA GLY A 79 6.74 17.44 22.62
C GLY A 79 5.51 18.20 22.14
N THR A 80 4.83 17.73 21.09
CA THR A 80 3.64 18.41 20.56
C THR A 80 2.66 17.39 19.97
N GLY A 81 1.56 17.11 20.66
CA GLY A 81 0.43 16.39 20.06
C GLY A 81 -0.26 15.42 21.01
N LEU A 82 -1.58 15.53 21.09
CA LEU A 82 -2.48 14.58 21.77
C LEU A 82 -2.02 13.13 21.56
N PRO A 83 -1.97 12.29 22.61
CA PRO A 83 -1.87 10.85 22.40
C PRO A 83 -3.16 10.39 21.73
N LEU A 84 -3.17 10.35 20.40
CA LEU A 84 -4.17 9.57 19.68
C LEU A 84 -3.97 8.13 20.17
N HIS A 85 -4.97 7.61 20.88
CA HIS A 85 -5.05 6.25 21.38
C HIS A 85 -5.11 5.28 20.19
N LEU A 86 -4.00 5.16 19.48
CA LEU A 86 -3.84 4.29 18.32
C LEU A 86 -3.25 2.97 18.78
N PRO A 87 -3.71 1.84 18.23
CA PRO A 87 -3.34 0.51 18.71
C PRO A 87 -1.85 0.19 18.53
N ASN A 88 -1.10 0.96 17.73
CA ASN A 88 0.29 0.68 17.39
C ASN A 88 1.20 1.92 17.41
N VAL A 89 1.02 2.76 18.43
CA VAL A 89 1.86 3.94 18.67
C VAL A 89 2.72 3.72 19.90
N GLU A 90 4.04 3.63 19.69
CA GLU A 90 5.01 3.68 20.77
C GLU A 90 5.53 5.11 20.95
N SER A 91 5.38 5.63 22.16
CA SER A 91 5.73 7.02 22.49
C SER A 91 7.24 7.30 22.58
N SER A 92 8.12 6.32 22.39
CA SER A 92 9.56 6.56 22.45
C SER A 92 10.37 5.33 22.05
N ARG A 93 11.11 5.40 20.93
CA ARG A 93 12.29 4.55 20.78
C ARG A 93 13.27 4.91 21.90
N LYS A 94 13.72 3.91 22.66
CA LYS A 94 14.87 4.07 23.55
C LYS A 94 16.12 4.15 22.69
N LEU A 95 16.60 5.35 22.47
CA LEU A 95 17.86 5.56 21.78
C LEU A 95 18.94 5.68 22.84
N TYR A 96 20.06 5.03 22.62
CA TYR A 96 21.24 5.15 23.47
C TYR A 96 22.25 6.01 22.73
N ARG A 97 22.71 7.07 23.37
CA ARG A 97 23.73 7.95 22.79
C ARG A 97 25.07 7.68 23.46
N CYS A 98 26.12 7.65 22.64
CA CYS A 98 27.48 7.66 23.13
C CYS A 98 28.37 8.41 22.13
N CYS A 99 29.08 9.44 22.62
CA CYS A 99 29.74 10.43 21.76
C CYS A 99 28.74 11.05 20.76
N GLN A 100 29.12 11.16 19.49
CA GLN A 100 28.25 11.62 18.40
C GLN A 100 27.47 10.47 17.72
N ARG A 101 27.46 9.26 18.29
CA ARG A 101 26.73 8.11 17.74
C ARG A 101 25.47 7.82 18.55
N VAL A 102 24.44 7.33 17.85
CA VAL A 102 23.15 6.93 18.42
C VAL A 102 22.90 5.47 18.02
N SER A 103 22.41 4.66 18.95
CA SER A 103 22.10 3.23 18.78
C SER A 103 20.73 2.92 19.36
N GLU A 104 20.03 1.93 18.81
CA GLU A 104 18.77 1.42 19.36
C GLU A 104 18.99 0.31 20.41
N PHE A 105 20.19 -0.26 20.43
CA PHE A 105 20.58 -1.33 21.34
C PHE A 105 21.62 -0.83 22.33
N ASN A 106 21.54 -1.37 23.55
CA ASN A 106 22.61 -1.25 24.54
C ASN A 106 23.83 -2.04 24.02
N THR A 107 24.76 -1.32 23.39
CA THR A 107 25.95 -1.88 22.74
C THR A 107 27.19 -1.12 23.19
N ASN A 108 28.36 -1.70 22.93
CA ASN A 108 29.62 -1.03 23.18
C ASN A 108 29.92 -0.06 22.03
N CYS A 109 30.14 1.22 22.38
CA CYS A 109 30.59 2.22 21.43
C CYS A 109 32.06 1.98 21.07
N VAL A 110 32.47 2.40 19.87
CA VAL A 110 33.86 2.34 19.39
C VAL A 110 34.82 3.11 20.30
N CYS A 111 34.32 4.04 21.13
CA CYS A 111 35.13 4.70 22.16
C CYS A 111 35.36 3.86 23.44
N GLY A 112 34.92 2.60 23.47
CA GLY A 112 35.07 1.69 24.61
C GLY A 112 34.04 1.91 25.73
N ARG A 113 33.15 2.90 25.60
CA ARG A 113 32.06 3.14 26.56
C ARG A 113 30.80 2.39 26.18
N SER A 114 30.13 1.82 27.16
CA SER A 114 28.82 1.20 26.98
C SER A 114 27.77 2.29 26.71
N MET A 115 26.90 2.09 25.71
CA MET A 115 25.81 3.01 25.39
C MET A 115 24.65 2.78 26.37
N VAL A 116 24.75 3.32 27.58
CA VAL A 116 23.75 3.16 28.66
C VAL A 116 22.86 4.37 28.88
N GLU A 117 23.20 5.52 28.31
CA GLU A 117 22.43 6.76 28.47
C GLU A 117 21.26 6.81 27.48
N GLU A 118 20.04 6.65 28.01
CA GLU A 118 18.80 6.74 27.24
C GLU A 118 18.53 8.21 26.84
N THR A 119 18.43 8.46 25.53
CA THR A 119 18.05 9.74 24.93
C THR A 119 16.73 9.59 24.19
N LYS A 120 15.95 10.68 24.15
CA LYS A 120 14.72 10.75 23.35
C LYS A 120 15.05 11.04 21.89
N TYR A 121 14.27 10.47 20.97
CA TYR A 121 14.30 10.84 19.57
C TYR A 121 13.77 12.27 19.40
N VAL A 122 14.61 13.16 18.85
CA VAL A 122 14.26 14.55 18.52
C VAL A 122 14.27 14.68 17.01
N GLY A 123 13.31 14.04 16.35
CA GLY A 123 13.15 14.08 14.90
C GLY A 123 11.68 14.11 14.50
N THR A 124 11.41 14.49 13.26
CA THR A 124 10.05 14.47 12.72
C THR A 124 9.47 13.06 12.77
N PRO A 125 8.16 12.88 13.02
CA PRO A 125 7.51 11.59 12.91
C PRO A 125 7.86 10.93 11.59
N SER A 126 8.48 9.74 11.65
CA SER A 126 8.93 9.01 10.47
C SER A 126 8.36 7.61 10.55
N ALA A 127 7.60 7.23 9.52
CA ALA A 127 7.10 5.88 9.32
C ALA A 127 8.21 4.90 8.90
N ASN A 128 9.41 5.42 8.61
CA ASN A 128 10.52 4.61 8.11
C ASN A 128 11.30 4.02 9.28
N ASN A 129 11.27 2.69 9.42
CA ASN A 129 12.29 1.97 10.15
C ASN A 129 13.63 2.12 9.40
N PRO A 130 14.70 2.68 9.98
CA PRO A 130 15.98 2.89 9.30
C PRO A 130 16.71 1.60 8.86
N TYR A 131 16.17 0.43 9.25
CA TYR A 131 16.83 -0.88 9.09
C TYR A 131 16.13 -1.85 8.12
N SER A 132 14.97 -1.52 7.57
CA SER A 132 14.43 -2.28 6.43
C SER A 132 14.67 -1.49 5.16
N SER A 133 15.39 -2.07 4.20
CA SER A 133 15.43 -1.55 2.83
C SER A 133 14.00 -1.29 2.35
N VAL A 134 13.63 -0.01 2.27
CA VAL A 134 12.32 0.41 1.80
C VAL A 134 12.13 -0.17 0.39
N GLY A 135 11.05 -0.91 0.19
CA GLY A 135 10.74 -1.50 -1.12
C GLY A 135 11.56 -2.74 -1.50
N ASP A 136 11.77 -3.68 -0.57
CA ASP A 136 12.31 -5.01 -0.88
C ASP A 136 11.54 -6.12 -0.14
N TYR A 137 10.21 -6.10 -0.22
CA TYR A 137 9.35 -7.01 0.53
C TYR A 137 9.20 -8.36 -0.18
N VAL A 138 9.02 -8.31 -1.50
CA VAL A 138 8.71 -9.49 -2.32
C VAL A 138 9.87 -9.90 -3.24
N LYS A 139 9.85 -11.14 -3.74
CA LYS A 139 10.91 -11.68 -4.60
C LYS A 139 10.84 -11.11 -6.02
N GLY A 140 11.98 -10.61 -6.51
CA GLY A 140 12.09 -9.97 -7.84
C GLY A 140 11.83 -10.87 -9.05
N LYS A 141 12.05 -12.19 -8.94
CA LYS A 141 11.87 -13.15 -10.05
C LYS A 141 10.45 -13.73 -10.13
N VAL A 142 9.50 -13.12 -9.42
CA VAL A 142 8.11 -13.55 -9.37
C VAL A 142 7.26 -12.47 -10.01
N THR A 143 6.32 -12.89 -10.83
CA THR A 143 5.27 -12.04 -11.36
C THR A 143 4.05 -12.13 -10.45
N TYR A 144 3.41 -10.99 -10.20
CA TYR A 144 2.25 -10.88 -9.32
C TYR A 144 1.01 -10.49 -10.12
N MET A 145 -0.12 -11.05 -9.73
CA MET A 145 -1.44 -10.60 -10.12
C MET A 145 -1.90 -9.53 -9.13
N VAL A 146 -2.27 -8.36 -9.64
CA VAL A 146 -2.94 -7.31 -8.87
C VAL A 146 -4.35 -7.15 -9.42
N THR A 147 -5.37 -7.47 -8.64
CA THR A 147 -6.77 -7.33 -9.08
C THR A 147 -7.19 -5.87 -9.08
N ASP A 148 -8.33 -5.57 -9.71
CA ASP A 148 -8.86 -4.20 -9.84
C ASP A 148 -9.03 -3.48 -8.48
N ASP A 149 -9.29 -4.25 -7.43
CA ASP A 149 -9.41 -3.81 -6.05
C ASP A 149 -8.08 -3.91 -5.27
N LEU A 150 -6.93 -3.88 -5.96
CA LEU A 150 -5.56 -3.92 -5.43
C LEU A 150 -5.17 -5.15 -4.59
N ALA A 151 -5.95 -6.24 -4.61
CA ALA A 151 -5.52 -7.47 -3.98
C ALA A 151 -4.35 -8.09 -4.76
N VAL A 152 -3.31 -8.50 -4.03
CA VAL A 152 -2.04 -9.00 -4.58
C VAL A 152 -1.92 -10.49 -4.31
N LYS A 153 -1.62 -11.27 -5.36
CA LYS A 153 -1.26 -12.68 -5.24
C LYS A 153 -0.22 -13.07 -6.30
N PRO A 154 0.57 -14.14 -6.11
CA PRO A 154 1.45 -14.65 -7.15
C PRO A 154 0.65 -15.00 -8.41
N LEU A 155 1.14 -14.57 -9.57
CA LEU A 155 0.52 -14.90 -10.84
C LEU A 155 0.77 -16.36 -11.19
N SER A 156 -0.29 -17.07 -11.55
CA SER A 156 -0.24 -18.46 -12.04
C SER A 156 -1.46 -18.74 -12.89
N THR A 157 -1.37 -19.74 -13.78
CA THR A 157 -2.51 -20.19 -14.61
C THR A 157 -3.72 -20.53 -13.75
N VAL A 158 -3.52 -21.21 -12.61
CA VAL A 158 -4.60 -21.52 -11.67
C VAL A 158 -5.27 -20.25 -11.14
N SER A 159 -4.48 -19.26 -10.70
CA SER A 159 -5.02 -18.00 -10.18
C SER A 159 -5.81 -17.19 -11.22
N ILE A 160 -5.41 -17.26 -12.50
CA ILE A 160 -6.11 -16.65 -13.64
C ILE A 160 -7.44 -17.38 -13.86
N LEU A 161 -7.43 -18.70 -13.98
CA LEU A 161 -8.64 -19.51 -14.16
C LEU A 161 -9.64 -19.32 -13.03
N THR A 162 -9.18 -19.29 -11.77
CA THR A 162 -10.03 -18.98 -10.61
C THR A 162 -10.68 -17.60 -10.74
N LEU A 163 -9.95 -16.60 -11.23
CA LEU A 163 -10.46 -15.24 -11.40
C LEU A 163 -11.49 -15.16 -12.55
N LEU A 164 -11.20 -15.79 -13.69
CA LEU A 164 -12.13 -15.85 -14.84
C LEU A 164 -13.43 -16.54 -14.44
N ASN A 165 -13.34 -17.66 -13.71
CA ASN A 165 -14.50 -18.35 -13.15
C ASN A 165 -15.28 -17.46 -12.18
N LYS A 166 -14.59 -16.74 -11.28
CA LYS A 166 -15.22 -15.80 -10.34
C LYS A 166 -16.03 -14.71 -11.05
N PHE A 167 -15.57 -14.25 -12.22
CA PHE A 167 -16.28 -13.24 -13.02
C PHE A 167 -17.25 -13.82 -14.07
N ASN A 168 -17.39 -15.15 -14.14
CA ASN A 168 -18.20 -15.87 -15.12
C ASN A 168 -17.78 -15.63 -16.57
N ILE A 169 -16.47 -15.49 -16.83
CA ILE A 169 -15.93 -15.33 -18.18
C ILE A 169 -15.74 -16.72 -18.79
N LYS A 170 -16.54 -17.02 -19.82
CA LYS A 170 -16.53 -18.31 -20.53
C LYS A 170 -15.77 -18.25 -21.85
N GLU A 171 -15.74 -17.07 -22.47
CA GLU A 171 -15.13 -16.85 -23.77
C GLU A 171 -13.94 -15.91 -23.63
N ILE A 172 -12.78 -16.36 -24.08
CA ILE A 172 -11.52 -15.61 -24.00
C ILE A 172 -11.49 -14.49 -25.07
N GLY A 173 -12.33 -14.58 -26.11
CA GLY A 173 -12.41 -13.55 -27.16
C GLY A 173 -12.84 -12.17 -26.66
N ALA A 174 -13.49 -12.10 -25.49
CA ALA A 174 -13.87 -10.85 -24.80
C ALA A 174 -12.76 -10.30 -23.89
N LEU A 175 -11.56 -10.89 -23.91
CA LEU A 175 -10.43 -10.47 -23.10
C LEU A 175 -9.40 -9.72 -23.93
N GLU A 176 -8.97 -8.57 -23.43
CA GLU A 176 -7.94 -7.73 -24.05
C GLU A 176 -6.75 -7.57 -23.11
N GLU A 177 -5.55 -7.75 -23.66
CA GLU A 177 -4.31 -7.38 -23.00
C GLU A 177 -3.91 -5.96 -23.36
N LYS A 178 -3.62 -5.14 -22.35
CA LYS A 178 -3.15 -3.78 -22.52
C LYS A 178 -1.99 -3.54 -21.57
N VAL A 179 -0.87 -3.09 -22.13
CA VAL A 179 0.28 -2.60 -21.37
C VAL A 179 0.06 -1.14 -21.05
N VAL A 180 0.34 -0.76 -19.81
CA VAL A 180 0.25 0.62 -19.34
C VAL A 180 1.52 0.98 -18.60
N ASP A 181 1.97 2.21 -18.79
CA ASP A 181 3.08 2.77 -18.02
C ASP A 181 2.54 3.43 -16.75
N LEU A 182 3.24 3.21 -15.64
CA LEU A 182 2.92 3.78 -14.34
C LEU A 182 3.85 4.97 -14.07
N GLY A 183 3.37 6.17 -14.38
CA GLY A 183 4.01 7.42 -14.02
C GLY A 183 3.57 7.95 -12.65
N MET A 184 4.14 9.08 -12.24
CA MET A 184 3.77 9.72 -10.97
C MET A 184 2.30 10.14 -10.94
N ASP A 185 1.76 10.62 -12.06
CA ASP A 185 0.37 11.04 -12.16
C ASP A 185 -0.59 9.86 -11.98
N GLU A 186 -0.28 8.71 -12.58
CA GLU A 186 -1.03 7.46 -12.42
C GLU A 186 -0.96 6.96 -10.99
N VAL A 187 0.22 7.00 -10.36
CA VAL A 187 0.42 6.62 -8.96
C VAL A 187 -0.43 7.48 -8.02
N VAL A 188 -0.49 8.80 -8.23
CA VAL A 188 -1.31 9.70 -7.42
C VAL A 188 -2.81 9.40 -7.61
N LYS A 189 -3.25 9.18 -8.86
CA LYS A 189 -4.65 8.79 -9.15
C LYS A 189 -5.00 7.45 -8.49
N LEU A 190 -4.10 6.47 -8.55
CA LEU A 190 -4.24 5.16 -7.95
C LEU A 190 -4.34 5.23 -6.44
N LEU A 191 -3.47 6.00 -5.78
CA LEU A 191 -3.51 6.20 -4.34
C LEU A 191 -4.83 6.86 -3.92
N LYS A 192 -5.27 7.89 -4.65
CA LYS A 192 -6.55 8.55 -4.39
C LYS A 192 -7.72 7.59 -4.54
N ALA A 193 -7.75 6.80 -5.62
CA ALA A 193 -8.80 5.81 -5.86
C ALA A 193 -8.81 4.70 -4.79
N SER A 194 -7.63 4.27 -4.30
CA SER A 194 -7.52 3.23 -3.25
C SER A 194 -8.17 3.60 -1.93
N LEU A 195 -8.40 4.90 -1.69
CA LEU A 195 -9.09 5.41 -0.49
C LEU A 195 -10.60 5.55 -0.68
N LEU A 196 -11.10 5.45 -1.91
CA LEU A 196 -12.45 5.88 -2.28
C LEU A 196 -13.28 4.78 -2.96
N THR A 197 -12.66 3.98 -3.83
CA THR A 197 -13.36 3.02 -4.70
C THR A 197 -12.76 1.62 -4.60
N LYS A 198 -13.46 0.64 -5.19
CA LYS A 198 -12.99 -0.75 -5.32
C LYS A 198 -12.62 -1.14 -6.75
N SER A 199 -12.87 -0.26 -7.73
CA SER A 199 -12.56 -0.45 -9.15
C SER A 199 -11.34 0.37 -9.56
N ILE A 200 -10.24 0.28 -8.81
CA ILE A 200 -9.13 1.25 -8.87
C ILE A 200 -8.45 1.24 -10.24
N ILE A 201 -8.07 0.08 -10.74
CA ILE A 201 -7.29 -0.02 -11.98
C ILE A 201 -8.18 0.34 -13.17
N THR A 202 -9.43 -0.09 -13.16
CA THR A 202 -10.47 0.36 -14.08
C THR A 202 -10.61 1.89 -14.03
N ASP A 203 -10.73 2.47 -12.84
CA ASP A 203 -10.95 3.90 -12.67
C ASP A 203 -9.72 4.73 -13.09
N VAL A 204 -8.50 4.18 -12.99
CA VAL A 204 -7.28 4.91 -13.37
C VAL A 204 -6.97 4.75 -14.85
N PHE A 205 -7.13 3.55 -15.41
CA PHE A 205 -6.61 3.19 -16.74
C PHE A 205 -7.69 2.93 -17.80
N LEU A 206 -8.95 2.72 -17.39
CA LEU A 206 -10.09 2.53 -18.28
C LEU A 206 -11.16 3.62 -18.19
N SER A 207 -11.12 4.51 -17.17
CA SER A 207 -12.04 5.65 -17.04
C SER A 207 -12.08 6.53 -18.28
N VAL A 208 -12.95 6.13 -19.20
CA VAL A 208 -14.09 6.84 -19.76
C VAL A 208 -13.96 8.36 -19.70
N LEU A 209 -13.84 8.96 -20.89
CA LEU A 209 -14.34 10.28 -21.26
C LEU A 209 -15.03 11.04 -20.10
N LYS A 210 -14.24 11.78 -19.32
CA LYS A 210 -14.73 12.95 -18.58
C LYS A 210 -14.44 14.22 -19.39
N GLU A 211 -14.60 14.14 -20.69
CA GLU A 211 -14.98 15.30 -21.50
C GLU A 211 -16.49 15.19 -21.71
N GLU A 212 -17.20 16.28 -21.39
CA GLU A 212 -18.65 16.48 -21.52
C GLU A 212 -19.55 15.91 -20.40
N VAL A 213 -19.44 16.52 -19.21
CA VAL A 213 -20.65 17.15 -18.66
C VAL A 213 -20.36 18.64 -18.55
N ASP A 214 -20.64 19.33 -19.65
CA ASP A 214 -20.71 20.78 -19.73
C ASP A 214 -21.73 21.31 -18.71
N PHE A 215 -21.24 21.93 -17.64
CA PHE A 215 -22.06 22.68 -16.69
C PHE A 215 -22.23 24.15 -17.10
N SER A 216 -22.11 24.49 -18.39
CA SER A 216 -22.37 25.85 -18.90
C SER A 216 -23.81 26.09 -19.39
N LYS A 217 -24.78 25.25 -19.03
CA LYS A 217 -26.21 25.55 -19.28
C LYS A 217 -27.10 25.31 -18.06
N LYS A 218 -27.02 26.21 -17.08
CA LYS A 218 -28.18 26.57 -16.24
C LYS A 218 -28.11 28.06 -15.94
N GLY A 219 -28.74 28.84 -16.82
CA GLY A 219 -28.83 30.28 -16.72
C GLY A 219 -29.60 30.84 -17.91
N LYS A 220 -30.84 30.37 -18.10
CA LYS A 220 -31.96 31.03 -18.80
C LYS A 220 -33.04 29.99 -19.09
N GLU A 221 -33.94 29.83 -18.14
CA GLU A 221 -35.38 29.68 -18.35
C GLU A 221 -36.04 29.55 -16.96
N GLU A 222 -37.24 30.10 -16.85
CA GLU A 222 -38.03 30.47 -15.65
C GLU A 222 -37.69 31.86 -15.09
N ASP A 223 -38.57 32.87 -15.06
CA ASP A 223 -39.95 33.06 -15.52
C ASP A 223 -40.22 34.59 -15.48
N ASP A 224 -41.23 35.03 -16.26
CA ASP A 224 -41.93 36.34 -16.26
C ASP A 224 -41.26 37.62 -16.80
#